data_AF-A0A944FH07-F1
#
_entry.id   AF-A0A944FH07-F1
#
_cell.length_a   1.000
_cell.length_b   1.000
_cell.length_c   1.000
_cell.angle_alpha   90.00
_cell.angle_beta   90.00
_cell.angle_gamma   90.00
#
_symmetry.space_group_name_H-M   'P 1'
#
loop_
_entity.id
_entity.type
_entity.pdbx_description
1 polymer ?
#
loop_
_entity_poly.entity_id
_entity_poly.type
_entity_poly.pdbx_seq_one_letter_code
_entity_poly.pdbx_strand_id
1 'polypeptide(L)'
;MAAAAVAVAVCASAGCSGTDPEEVRNRRETYCTRLAVWERAERASEGGDEVAGYAVVAAAKALDQEGLDVDGSHILQDTGLAVGGDPAAEGRAAAYCADTGFETLVK
;
A
#
# COMPACT_ATOMS: atom_id res chain seq x y z
N MET A 1 0.74 -60.04 15.09
CA MET A 1 0.60 -59.06 13.99
C MET A 1 0.99 -57.71 14.57
N ALA A 2 2.14 -57.16 14.17
CA ALA A 2 2.66 -55.88 14.67
C ALA A 2 2.50 -54.85 13.55
N ALA A 3 1.74 -53.78 13.81
CA ALA A 3 1.57 -52.66 12.88
C ALA A 3 2.46 -51.50 13.34
N ALA A 4 3.47 -51.19 12.52
CA ALA A 4 4.41 -50.12 12.74
C ALA A 4 3.76 -48.75 12.49
N ALA A 5 3.91 -47.83 13.44
CA ALA A 5 3.50 -46.44 13.30
C ALA A 5 4.53 -45.69 12.45
N VAL A 6 4.12 -45.15 11.30
CA VAL A 6 4.95 -44.30 10.45
C VAL A 6 4.85 -42.87 10.98
N ALA A 7 5.89 -42.40 11.66
CA ALA A 7 6.06 -41.00 12.00
C ALA A 7 6.46 -40.23 10.73
N VAL A 8 5.53 -39.43 10.19
CA VAL A 8 5.85 -38.46 9.14
C VAL A 8 6.47 -37.25 9.82
N ALA A 9 7.79 -37.26 9.94
CA ALA A 9 8.57 -36.07 10.25
C ALA A 9 8.52 -35.14 9.03
N VAL A 10 7.62 -34.17 9.04
CA VAL A 10 7.64 -33.08 8.07
C VAL A 10 8.77 -32.15 8.46
N CYS A 11 9.90 -32.29 7.79
CA CYS A 11 10.97 -31.31 7.78
C CYS A 11 10.41 -29.98 7.26
N ALA A 12 10.06 -29.05 8.15
CA ALA A 12 9.85 -27.66 7.78
C ALA A 12 11.22 -26.99 7.58
N SER A 13 11.95 -27.42 6.54
CA SER A 13 13.15 -26.79 6.03
C SER A 13 12.81 -26.08 4.73
N ALA A 14 12.18 -24.92 4.84
CA ALA A 14 12.06 -23.97 3.74
C ALA A 14 12.11 -22.56 4.33
N GLY A 15 13.29 -21.93 4.27
CA GLY A 15 13.35 -20.47 4.32
C GLY A 15 12.61 -19.94 3.09
N CYS A 16 11.39 -19.46 3.28
CA CYS A 16 10.76 -18.53 2.36
C CYS A 16 10.98 -17.15 2.97
N SER A 17 11.75 -16.31 2.30
CA SER A 17 11.83 -14.87 2.55
C SER A 17 10.47 -14.23 2.21
N GLY A 18 9.44 -14.56 2.98
CA GLY A 18 8.12 -13.98 2.86
C GLY A 18 8.14 -12.63 3.54
N THR A 19 7.83 -11.57 2.80
CA THR A 19 7.60 -10.24 3.36
C THR A 19 6.65 -10.37 4.55
N ASP A 20 7.05 -9.83 5.69
CA ASP A 20 6.28 -9.92 6.93
C ASP A 20 4.89 -9.26 6.72
N PRO A 21 3.78 -9.98 6.94
CA PRO A 21 2.44 -9.41 6.76
C PRO A 21 2.20 -8.13 7.57
N GLU A 22 2.80 -8.00 8.76
CA GLU A 22 2.70 -6.77 9.55
C GLU A 22 3.45 -5.60 8.89
N GLU A 23 4.62 -5.86 8.32
CA GLU A 23 5.41 -4.87 7.57
C GLU A 23 4.65 -4.38 6.32
N VAL A 24 4.04 -5.30 5.55
CA VAL A 24 3.20 -4.96 4.39
C VAL A 24 2.03 -4.07 4.81
N ARG A 25 1.32 -4.46 5.88
CA ARG A 25 0.19 -3.68 6.41
C ARG A 25 0.63 -2.28 6.83
N ASN A 26 1.75 -2.16 7.54
CA ASN A 26 2.28 -0.88 8.00
C ASN A 26 2.67 0.04 6.83
N ARG A 27 3.25 -0.51 5.76
CA ARG A 27 3.57 0.28 4.55
C ARG A 27 2.33 0.81 3.86
N ARG A 28 1.30 -0.02 3.71
CA ARG A 28 0.00 0.39 3.15
C ARG A 28 -0.67 1.46 4.01
N GLU A 29 -0.69 1.26 5.32
CA GLU A 29 -1.23 2.24 6.29
C GLU A 29 -0.48 3.58 6.22
N THR A 30 0.85 3.53 6.11
CA THR A 30 1.69 4.72 5.97
C THR A 30 1.37 5.48 4.69
N TYR A 31 1.20 4.79 3.57
CA TYR A 31 0.78 5.41 2.32
C TYR A 31 -0.59 6.08 2.46
N CYS A 32 -1.60 5.36 2.94
CA CYS A 32 -2.97 5.89 3.07
C CYS A 32 -3.05 7.06 4.06
N THR A 33 -2.27 7.03 5.13
CA THR A 33 -2.17 8.16 6.07
C THR A 33 -1.59 9.39 5.37
N ARG A 34 -0.55 9.24 4.55
CA ARG A 34 0.07 10.37 3.84
C ARG A 34 -0.83 10.91 2.74
N LEU A 35 -1.55 10.03 2.03
CA LEU A 35 -2.54 10.42 1.03
C LEU A 35 -3.62 11.30 1.67
N ALA A 36 -4.19 10.86 2.79
CA ALA A 36 -5.20 11.63 3.53
C ALA A 36 -4.70 12.98 4.05
N VAL A 37 -3.41 13.09 4.40
CA VAL A 37 -2.80 14.36 4.79
C VAL A 37 -2.69 15.30 3.60
N TRP A 38 -2.20 14.82 2.46
CA TRP A 38 -2.10 15.61 1.23
C TRP A 38 -3.49 16.05 0.72
N GLU A 39 -4.47 15.15 0.63
CA GLU A 39 -5.85 15.49 0.21
C GLU A 39 -6.50 16.56 1.11
N ARG A 40 -6.18 16.57 2.40
CA ARG A 40 -6.67 17.60 3.33
C ARG A 40 -5.97 18.94 3.10
N ALA A 41 -4.68 18.91 2.81
CA ALA A 41 -3.90 20.11 2.53
C ALA A 41 -4.28 20.76 1.20
N GLU A 42 -4.49 19.97 0.14
CA GLU A 42 -5.05 20.41 -1.14
C GLU A 42 -6.33 21.22 -0.96
N ARG A 43 -7.29 20.65 -0.21
CA ARG A 43 -8.58 21.30 0.06
C ARG A 43 -8.45 22.56 0.92
N ALA A 44 -7.42 22.65 1.75
CA ALA A 44 -7.21 23.80 2.62
C ALA A 44 -6.52 24.98 1.91
N SER A 45 -5.81 24.74 0.81
CA SER A 45 -4.88 25.73 0.23
C SER A 45 -5.11 26.11 -1.23
N GLU A 46 -6.20 25.66 -1.89
CA GLU A 46 -6.52 26.00 -3.30
C GLU A 46 -5.32 25.88 -4.27
N GLY A 47 -4.40 24.94 -4.00
CA GLY A 47 -3.13 24.84 -4.72
C GLY A 47 -2.10 23.89 -4.11
N GLY A 48 -2.53 22.99 -3.24
CA GLY A 48 -1.69 21.93 -2.71
C GLY A 48 -0.67 22.28 -1.65
N ASP A 49 -0.25 21.23 -0.93
CA ASP A 49 0.94 21.23 -0.10
C ASP A 49 1.98 20.35 -0.81
N GLU A 50 2.97 21.00 -1.39
CA GLU A 50 4.04 20.35 -2.15
C GLU A 50 4.83 19.34 -1.30
N VAL A 51 5.02 19.63 0.00
CA VAL A 51 5.72 18.72 0.92
C VAL A 51 4.88 17.47 1.17
N ALA A 52 3.58 17.64 1.38
CA ALA A 52 2.65 16.53 1.52
C ALA A 52 2.56 15.69 0.24
N GLY A 53 2.53 16.35 -0.92
CA GLY A 53 2.56 15.71 -2.25
C GLY A 53 3.81 14.86 -2.46
N TYR A 54 4.99 15.39 -2.14
CA TYR A 54 6.24 14.60 -2.18
C TYR A 54 6.21 13.42 -1.21
N ALA A 55 5.67 13.61 -0.01
CA ALA A 55 5.62 12.55 1.01
C ALA A 55 4.74 11.36 0.57
N VAL A 56 3.60 11.62 -0.08
CA VAL A 56 2.72 10.57 -0.59
C VAL A 56 3.32 9.87 -1.81
N VAL A 57 3.94 10.59 -2.75
CA VAL A 57 4.65 9.99 -3.89
C VAL A 57 5.80 9.10 -3.42
N ALA A 58 6.56 9.52 -2.40
CA ALA A 58 7.63 8.72 -1.82
C ALA A 58 7.10 7.42 -1.18
N ALA A 59 5.93 7.46 -0.53
CA ALA A 59 5.30 6.25 0.00
C ALA A 59 4.79 5.33 -1.10
N ALA A 60 4.18 5.88 -2.15
CA ALA A 60 3.72 5.11 -3.31
C ALA A 60 4.90 4.39 -3.99
N LYS A 61 6.05 5.07 -4.10
CA LYS A 61 7.28 4.48 -4.65
C LYS A 61 7.77 3.30 -3.82
N ALA A 62 7.68 3.37 -2.49
CA ALA A 62 8.05 2.24 -1.64
C ALA A 62 7.13 1.03 -1.87
N LEU A 63 5.82 1.25 -2.02
CA LEU A 63 4.87 0.19 -2.35
C LEU A 63 5.14 -0.46 -3.71
N ASP A 64 5.38 0.36 -4.75
CA ASP A 64 5.67 -0.08 -6.12
C ASP A 64 6.97 -0.92 -6.17
N GLN A 65 8.03 -0.48 -5.49
CA GLN A 65 9.31 -1.20 -5.42
C GLN A 65 9.20 -2.59 -4.77
N GLU A 66 8.20 -2.79 -3.94
CA GLU A 66 7.93 -4.04 -3.24
C GLU A 66 6.87 -4.90 -3.93
N GLY A 67 6.30 -4.40 -5.04
CA GLY A 67 5.21 -5.07 -5.75
C GLY A 67 3.93 -5.17 -4.92
N LEU A 68 3.66 -4.18 -4.06
CA LEU A 68 2.49 -4.14 -3.17
C LEU A 68 1.24 -3.50 -3.80
N ASP A 69 1.27 -3.29 -5.11
CA ASP A 69 0.08 -2.98 -5.93
C ASP A 69 -1.03 -4.02 -5.78
N VAL A 70 -2.26 -3.61 -6.10
CA VAL A 70 -3.47 -4.45 -6.01
C VAL A 70 -4.14 -4.52 -7.37
N ASP A 71 -4.45 -5.73 -7.85
CA ASP A 71 -5.24 -5.98 -9.06
C ASP A 71 -4.81 -5.23 -10.33
N GLY A 72 -3.50 -5.02 -10.50
CA GLY A 72 -2.96 -4.30 -11.64
C GLY A 72 -3.01 -2.77 -11.50
N SER A 73 -3.22 -2.26 -10.29
CA SER A 73 -3.00 -0.86 -9.97
C SER A 73 -1.59 -0.42 -10.34
N HIS A 74 -1.44 0.87 -10.60
CA HIS A 74 -0.15 1.51 -10.78
C HIS A 74 -0.02 2.60 -9.72
N ILE A 75 0.13 2.21 -8.45
CA ILE A 75 -0.03 3.11 -7.30
C ILE A 75 0.90 4.32 -7.37
N LEU A 76 2.14 4.12 -7.83
CA LEU A 76 3.10 5.20 -8.04
C LEU A 76 2.67 6.15 -9.16
N GLN A 77 2.19 5.62 -10.28
CA GLN A 77 1.71 6.43 -11.40
C GLN A 77 0.45 7.22 -11.02
N ASP A 78 -0.53 6.56 -10.42
CA ASP A 78 -1.79 7.16 -10.01
C ASP A 78 -1.55 8.24 -8.94
N THR A 79 -0.69 7.98 -7.96
CA THR A 79 -0.32 8.99 -6.96
C THR A 79 0.41 10.18 -7.59
N GLY A 80 1.33 9.94 -8.54
CA GLY A 80 2.04 11.01 -9.23
C GLY A 80 1.12 11.90 -10.07
N LEU A 81 0.13 11.30 -10.74
CA LEU A 81 -0.88 12.03 -11.51
C LEU A 81 -1.84 12.78 -10.57
N ALA A 82 -2.24 12.19 -9.45
CA ALA A 82 -3.09 12.83 -8.45
C ALA A 82 -2.44 14.10 -7.89
N VAL A 83 -1.17 14.02 -7.47
CA VAL A 83 -0.38 15.18 -7.02
C VAL A 83 -0.15 16.18 -8.16
N GLY A 84 -0.15 15.73 -9.41
CA GLY A 84 -0.13 16.58 -10.60
C GLY A 84 -1.46 17.27 -10.92
N GLY A 85 -2.52 17.02 -10.13
CA GLY A 85 -3.84 17.64 -10.28
C GLY A 85 -4.83 16.84 -11.14
N ASP A 86 -4.60 15.55 -11.38
CA ASP A 86 -5.58 14.67 -12.05
C ASP A 86 -6.59 14.09 -11.03
N PRO A 87 -7.86 14.54 -11.03
CA PRO A 87 -8.86 14.09 -10.06
C PRO A 87 -9.29 12.62 -10.29
N ALA A 88 -9.18 12.10 -11.52
CA ALA A 88 -9.46 10.70 -11.77
C ALA A 88 -8.36 9.81 -11.18
N ALA A 89 -7.12 10.29 -11.16
CA ALA A 89 -6.00 9.61 -10.52
C ALA A 89 -6.08 9.70 -8.99
N GLU A 90 -6.51 10.84 -8.43
CA GLU A 90 -6.83 10.98 -7.00
C GLU A 90 -7.86 9.92 -6.56
N GLY A 91 -8.93 9.74 -7.32
CA GLY A 91 -9.92 8.70 -7.06
C GLY A 91 -9.36 7.27 -7.08
N ARG A 92 -8.39 6.97 -7.97
CA ARG A 92 -7.74 5.65 -8.01
C ARG A 92 -6.78 5.45 -6.84
N ALA A 93 -6.04 6.49 -6.45
CA ALA A 93 -5.18 6.48 -5.27
C ALA A 93 -6.00 6.24 -3.99
N ALA A 94 -7.16 6.88 -3.86
CA ALA A 94 -8.09 6.65 -2.75
C ALA A 94 -8.71 5.24 -2.80
N ALA A 95 -9.05 4.73 -3.99
CA ALA A 95 -9.57 3.37 -4.17
C ALA A 95 -8.58 2.29 -3.69
N TYR A 96 -7.27 2.47 -3.95
CA TYR A 96 -6.24 1.57 -3.41
C TYR A 96 -6.32 1.45 -1.88
N CYS A 97 -6.56 2.55 -1.18
CA CYS A 97 -6.73 2.52 0.27
C CYS A 97 -7.99 1.79 0.70
N ALA A 98 -9.08 1.86 -0.06
CA ALA A 98 -10.26 1.05 0.21
C ALA A 98 -10.02 -0.44 -0.05
N ASP A 99 -9.37 -0.79 -1.16
CA ASP A 99 -9.07 -2.19 -1.52
C ASP A 99 -8.10 -2.85 -0.53
N THR A 100 -7.32 -2.05 0.19
CA THR A 100 -6.38 -2.50 1.23
C THR A 100 -6.92 -2.39 2.66
N GLY A 101 -8.18 -1.98 2.85
CA GLY A 101 -8.87 -1.94 4.15
C GLY A 101 -8.57 -0.69 5.01
N PHE A 102 -8.18 0.40 4.37
CA PHE A 102 -7.86 1.70 4.95
C PHE A 102 -8.77 2.83 4.44
N GLU A 103 -9.98 2.51 3.96
CA GLU A 103 -10.96 3.47 3.43
C GLU A 103 -11.28 4.60 4.41
N THR A 104 -11.17 4.35 5.72
CA THR A 104 -11.48 5.35 6.75
C THR A 104 -10.43 6.45 6.88
N LEU A 105 -9.22 6.24 6.32
CA LEU A 105 -8.14 7.22 6.38
C LEU A 105 -8.32 8.29 5.30
N VAL A 106 -8.75 7.90 4.10
CA VAL A 106 -8.88 8.76 2.90
C VAL A 106 -10.30 9.28 2.74
N LYS A 107 -10.50 10.37 2.00
CA LYS A 107 -11.82 10.99 1.83
C LYS A 107 -12.00 11.66 0.50
#